data_AF-A0AA86UZR4-F1
#
_entry.id   AF-A0AA86UZR4-F1
#
_cell.length_a   1.000
_cell.length_b   1.000
_cell.length_c   1.000
_cell.angle_alpha   90.00
_cell.angle_beta   90.00
_cell.angle_gamma   90.00
#
_symmetry.space_group_name_H-M   'P 1'
#
loop_
_entity.id
_entity.type
_entity.pdbx_description
1 polymer ?
#
loop_
_entity_poly.entity_id
_entity_poly.type
_entity_poly.pdbx_seq_one_letter_code
_entity_poly.pdbx_strand_id
1 'polypeptide(L)'
;MNQLNEKDQIELYTKIISGEPVSDWEINAFLCRPGQFKPKNQEQFLAEKAQLLKIRTLNQKKMQQIVEQFNIQKQCDSFNKYTTQQILSIGDRHELQDLVIEKGHIPCVYRSNLWPRFATQEVGSDVANFLSFLCTPAFAKIIRDRSIRNLNQVSMDDDEEEQQQIEVVDEIQEIVPKNQEDMALKFVLRNKLILNDINRTLSKTALFCENQPLFPVLCEVVSCAVVRYNRYVQGLSVTCALCLLFCSTKEDALALVFRITQSRIYQNFLKMNAETLNIYSQAVYKQVINILNTKEVQKHYKIKEINVAELNENVFQVMCASVTGLVLSGFGKAGAELACLAIDYLCFCDEKLINVRFLQLLVCFYAVKIIDYTMHGDLDQLLGELTKQLIFDNQEILMLEEMMRLVQAVPGIQEQITVINELVRYVD
;
A
#
# COMPACT_ATOMS: atom_id res chain seq x y z
N MET A 1 7.77 50.52 23.78
CA MET A 1 7.35 49.64 22.66
C MET A 1 7.54 50.41 21.37
N ASN A 2 8.17 49.80 20.37
CA ASN A 2 8.32 50.40 19.05
C ASN A 2 6.93 50.56 18.42
N GLN A 3 6.61 51.78 17.99
CA GLN A 3 5.34 52.11 17.36
C GLN A 3 5.46 51.89 15.85
N LEU A 4 4.45 51.26 15.25
CA LEU A 4 4.33 51.14 13.81
C LEU A 4 3.79 52.46 13.24
N ASN A 5 4.38 52.95 12.15
CA ASN A 5 3.82 54.09 11.44
C ASN A 5 2.56 53.65 10.66
N GLU A 6 1.77 54.60 10.14
CA GLU A 6 0.50 54.33 9.46
C GLU A 6 0.65 53.41 8.24
N LYS A 7 1.77 53.52 7.51
CA LYS A 7 2.10 52.65 6.37
C LYS A 7 2.38 51.22 6.84
N ASP A 8 3.14 51.07 7.92
CA ASP A 8 3.46 49.76 8.51
C ASP A 8 2.20 49.10 9.11
N GLN A 9 1.26 49.89 9.65
CA GLN A 9 -0.04 49.38 10.13
C GLN A 9 -0.90 48.85 8.98
N ILE A 10 -0.97 49.56 7.85
CA ILE A 10 -1.70 49.11 6.65
C ILE A 10 -1.06 47.84 6.08
N GLU A 11 0.27 47.78 6.00
CA GLU A 11 1.00 46.60 5.53
C GLU A 11 0.74 45.40 6.43
N LEU A 12 0.76 45.60 7.75
CA LEU A 12 0.49 44.54 8.71
C LEU A 12 -0.96 44.07 8.70
N TYR A 13 -1.93 44.98 8.55
CA TYR A 13 -3.33 44.62 8.36
C TYR A 13 -3.53 43.80 7.07
N THR A 14 -2.82 44.17 6.00
CA THR A 14 -2.82 43.42 4.74
C THR A 14 -2.27 42.01 4.96
N LYS A 15 -1.16 41.84 5.69
CA LYS A 15 -0.59 40.54 6.06
C LYS A 15 -1.56 39.68 6.88
N ILE A 16 -2.26 40.28 7.85
CA ILE A 16 -3.25 39.58 8.68
C ILE A 16 -4.44 39.10 7.83
N ILE A 17 -4.90 39.91 6.88
CA ILE A 17 -6.00 39.54 5.98
C ILE A 17 -5.55 38.52 4.92
N SER A 18 -4.33 38.64 4.38
CA SER A 18 -3.79 37.70 3.39
C SER A 18 -3.39 36.35 3.99
N GLY A 19 -3.35 36.24 5.32
CA GLY A 19 -2.98 35.01 6.02
C GLY A 19 -1.46 34.78 6.06
N GLU A 20 -0.66 35.81 5.75
CA GLU A 20 0.79 35.76 5.84
C GLU A 20 1.27 35.57 7.29
N PRO A 21 2.50 35.07 7.51
CA PRO A 21 3.06 34.95 8.85
C PRO A 21 3.20 36.33 9.51
N VAL A 22 2.58 36.49 10.67
CA VAL A 22 2.69 37.68 11.51
C VAL A 22 3.02 37.24 12.93
N SER A 23 3.97 37.89 13.58
CA SER A 23 4.37 37.57 14.96
C SER A 23 3.41 38.17 15.99
N ASP A 24 3.40 37.61 17.20
CA ASP A 24 2.56 38.11 18.29
C ASP A 24 2.91 39.56 18.70
N TRP A 25 4.17 39.94 18.55
CA TRP A 25 4.60 41.31 18.85
C TRP A 25 4.06 42.31 17.82
N GLU A 26 3.99 41.92 16.54
CA GLU A 26 3.40 42.74 15.47
C GLU A 26 1.90 42.96 15.69
N ILE A 27 1.16 41.90 16.08
CA ILE A 27 -0.27 42.02 16.43
C ILE A 27 -0.46 42.95 17.63
N ASN A 28 0.40 42.84 18.65
CA ASN A 28 0.35 43.73 19.80
C ASN A 28 0.65 45.19 19.41
N ALA A 29 1.61 45.41 18.50
CA ALA A 29 1.98 46.73 18.02
C ALA A 29 0.90 47.37 17.14
N PHE A 30 0.16 46.57 16.36
CA PHE A 30 -0.99 46.99 15.56
C PHE A 30 -2.14 47.57 16.40
N LEU A 31 -2.44 46.91 17.52
CA LEU A 31 -3.54 47.28 18.42
C LEU A 31 -3.22 48.53 19.26
N CYS A 32 -1.96 48.95 19.30
CA CYS A 32 -1.54 50.18 19.97
C CYS A 32 -1.63 51.38 19.00
N ARG A 33 -2.68 52.20 19.11
CA ARG A 33 -2.82 53.41 18.26
C ARG A 33 -1.81 54.52 18.62
N PRO A 34 -1.38 55.34 17.65
CA PRO A 34 -0.56 56.52 17.92
C PRO A 34 -1.30 57.50 18.85
N GLY A 35 -0.65 57.92 19.93
CA GLY A 35 -1.15 58.99 20.81
C GLY A 35 -2.23 58.61 21.83
N GLN A 36 -2.66 57.35 21.91
CA GLN A 36 -3.60 56.89 22.95
C GLN A 36 -2.96 55.79 23.81
N PHE A 37 -2.25 56.18 24.87
CA PHE A 37 -1.63 55.25 25.82
C PHE A 37 -2.64 54.67 26.83
N LYS A 38 -3.90 54.46 26.43
CA LYS A 38 -4.87 53.67 27.19
C LYS A 38 -5.80 52.95 26.22
N PRO A 39 -5.74 51.61 26.10
CA PRO A 39 -6.89 50.88 25.58
C PRO A 39 -8.12 51.29 26.41
N LYS A 40 -9.27 51.48 25.76
CA LYS A 40 -10.54 51.55 26.49
C LYS A 40 -10.75 50.20 27.18
N ASN A 41 -10.31 50.07 28.43
CA ASN A 41 -10.33 48.84 29.24
C ASN A 41 -9.50 47.66 28.66
N GLN A 42 -8.81 46.92 29.53
CA GLN A 42 -7.97 45.76 29.20
C GLN A 42 -8.77 44.64 28.52
N GLU A 43 -10.06 44.52 28.85
CA GLU A 43 -10.99 43.58 28.21
C GLU A 43 -11.17 43.85 26.72
N GLN A 44 -11.24 45.11 26.30
CA GLN A 44 -11.48 45.47 24.90
C GLN A 44 -10.24 45.16 24.04
N PHE A 45 -9.04 45.41 24.59
CA PHE A 45 -7.77 45.03 23.95
C PHE A 45 -7.65 43.51 23.78
N LEU A 46 -7.98 42.74 24.82
CA LEU A 46 -7.95 41.27 24.75
C LEU A 46 -8.99 40.73 23.74
N ALA A 47 -10.17 41.34 23.68
CA ALA A 47 -11.20 40.97 22.71
C ALA A 47 -10.78 41.26 21.26
N GLU A 48 -10.22 42.43 20.97
CA GLU A 48 -9.72 42.79 19.64
C GLU A 48 -8.54 41.90 19.22
N LYS A 49 -7.62 41.61 20.14
CA LYS A 49 -6.53 40.66 19.91
C LYS A 49 -7.05 39.26 19.58
N ALA A 50 -8.02 38.76 20.33
CA ALA A 50 -8.62 37.46 20.08
C ALA A 50 -9.32 37.42 18.70
N GLN A 51 -9.98 38.51 18.30
CA GLN A 51 -10.63 38.62 16.99
C GLN A 51 -9.62 38.62 15.84
N LEU A 52 -8.52 39.38 15.94
CA LEU A 52 -7.46 39.39 14.91
C LEU A 52 -6.73 38.05 14.81
N LEU A 53 -6.45 37.40 15.94
CA LEU A 53 -5.89 36.04 15.95
C LEU A 53 -6.84 35.05 15.28
N LYS A 54 -8.15 35.13 15.55
CA LYS A 54 -9.16 34.29 14.90
C LYS A 54 -9.21 34.51 13.38
N ILE A 55 -9.17 35.76 12.91
CA ILE A 55 -9.14 36.10 11.48
C ILE A 55 -7.87 35.53 10.83
N ARG A 56 -6.70 35.72 11.45
CA ARG A 56 -5.43 35.16 10.98
C ARG A 56 -5.48 33.65 10.86
N THR A 57 -5.91 32.94 11.91
CA THR A 57 -6.00 31.47 11.89
C THR A 57 -6.96 30.98 10.81
N LEU A 58 -8.09 31.66 10.61
CA LEU A 58 -9.05 31.30 9.56
C LEU A 58 -8.45 31.49 8.16
N ASN A 59 -7.76 32.60 7.92
CA ASN A 59 -7.15 32.90 6.63
C ASN A 59 -5.94 32.01 6.34
N GLN A 60 -5.13 31.68 7.35
CA GLN A 60 -4.06 30.68 7.23
C GLN A 60 -4.60 29.31 6.82
N LYS A 61 -5.69 28.85 7.44
CA LYS A 61 -6.37 27.60 7.04
C LYS A 61 -6.86 27.64 5.60
N LYS A 62 -7.49 28.75 5.18
CA LYS A 62 -7.95 28.92 3.79
C LYS A 62 -6.79 28.91 2.80
N MET A 63 -5.70 29.63 3.10
CA MET A 63 -4.50 29.64 2.26
C MET A 63 -3.87 28.24 2.16
N GLN A 64 -3.80 27.50 3.27
CA GLN A 64 -3.34 26.11 3.28
C GLN A 64 -4.21 25.23 2.38
N GLN A 65 -5.54 25.33 2.47
CA GLN A 65 -6.46 24.59 1.61
C GLN A 65 -6.28 24.92 0.12
N ILE A 66 -6.08 26.20 -0.22
CA ILE A 66 -5.82 26.62 -1.61
C ILE A 66 -4.51 26.00 -2.10
N VAL A 67 -3.42 26.09 -1.32
CA VAL A 67 -2.13 25.50 -1.67
C VAL A 67 -2.24 23.98 -1.85
N GLU A 68 -2.97 23.30 -0.96
CA GLU A 68 -3.22 21.87 -1.04
C GLU A 68 -3.99 21.50 -2.32
N GLN A 69 -5.05 22.23 -2.67
CA GLN A 69 -5.77 22.05 -3.94
C GLN A 69 -4.88 22.25 -5.17
N PHE A 70 -4.04 23.29 -5.16
CA PHE A 70 -3.07 23.52 -6.24
C PHE A 70 -2.04 22.39 -6.34
N ASN A 71 -1.56 21.87 -5.22
CA ASN A 71 -0.63 20.74 -5.19
C ASN A 71 -1.27 19.47 -5.75
N ILE A 72 -2.50 19.16 -5.35
CA ILE A 72 -3.27 18.04 -5.90
C ILE A 72 -3.45 18.21 -7.40
N GLN A 73 -3.84 19.40 -7.87
CA GLN A 73 -4.00 19.66 -9.30
C GLN A 73 -2.69 19.47 -10.07
N LYS A 74 -1.58 19.99 -9.55
CA LYS A 74 -0.26 19.84 -10.17
C LYS A 74 0.18 18.37 -10.24
N GLN A 75 -0.13 17.58 -9.21
CA GLN A 75 0.10 16.13 -9.22
C GLN A 75 -0.76 15.47 -10.29
N CYS A 76 -2.05 15.79 -10.35
CA CYS A 76 -2.98 15.27 -11.36
C CYS A 76 -2.51 15.57 -12.80
N ASP A 77 -2.08 16.81 -13.07
CA ASP A 77 -1.57 17.22 -14.38
C ASP A 77 -0.36 16.39 -14.82
N SER A 78 0.45 15.93 -13.86
CA SER A 78 1.65 15.11 -14.13
C SER A 78 1.29 13.70 -14.61
N PHE A 79 0.18 13.12 -14.12
CA PHE A 79 -0.30 11.79 -14.52
C PHE A 79 -1.22 11.82 -15.74
N ASN A 80 -1.92 12.95 -15.97
CA ASN A 80 -2.93 13.09 -17.02
C ASN A 80 -2.37 12.72 -18.42
N LYS A 81 -1.11 13.10 -18.70
CA LYS A 81 -0.46 12.84 -20.00
C LYS A 81 -0.44 11.35 -20.38
N TYR A 82 -0.37 10.45 -19.41
CA TYR A 82 -0.32 9.00 -19.65
C TYR A 82 -1.71 8.39 -19.88
N THR A 83 -2.76 9.01 -19.31
CA THR A 83 -4.13 8.52 -19.51
C THR A 83 -4.67 8.81 -20.91
N THR A 84 -4.17 9.86 -21.57
CA THR A 84 -4.60 10.25 -22.92
C THR A 84 -3.91 9.51 -24.06
N GLN A 85 -2.77 8.88 -23.81
CA GLN A 85 -2.08 8.07 -24.82
C GLN A 85 -2.91 6.82 -25.16
N GLN A 86 -2.74 6.20 -26.32
CA GLN A 86 -3.42 4.92 -26.65
C GLN A 86 -2.58 3.68 -26.29
N ILE A 87 -1.27 3.75 -26.45
CA ILE A 87 -0.31 2.69 -26.11
C ILE A 87 0.76 3.32 -25.20
N LEU A 88 1.16 2.59 -24.16
CA LEU A 88 2.19 3.04 -23.22
C LEU A 88 3.49 2.33 -23.60
N SER A 89 4.55 3.09 -23.85
CA SER A 89 5.85 2.55 -24.18
C SER A 89 6.62 2.10 -22.93
N ILE A 90 7.73 1.40 -23.15
CA ILE A 90 8.69 1.10 -22.07
C ILE A 90 9.25 2.40 -21.47
N GLY A 91 9.41 3.46 -22.27
CA GLY A 91 9.81 4.77 -21.77
C GLY A 91 8.77 5.37 -20.82
N ASP A 92 7.49 5.34 -21.21
CA ASP A 92 6.39 5.83 -20.36
C ASP A 92 6.31 5.06 -19.03
N ARG A 93 6.60 3.75 -19.07
CA ARG A 93 6.68 2.89 -17.87
C ARG A 93 7.74 3.39 -16.90
N HIS A 94 8.96 3.67 -17.36
CA HIS A 94 10.04 4.16 -16.51
C HIS A 94 9.72 5.55 -15.95
N GLU A 95 9.21 6.45 -16.79
CA GLU A 95 8.81 7.78 -16.31
C GLU A 95 7.70 7.71 -15.25
N LEU A 96 6.72 6.81 -15.41
CA LEU A 96 5.67 6.60 -14.41
C LEU A 96 6.21 6.02 -13.11
N GLN A 97 7.17 5.10 -13.15
CA GLN A 97 7.83 4.59 -11.94
C GLN A 97 8.51 5.72 -11.18
N ASP A 98 9.28 6.56 -11.88
CA ASP A 98 9.99 7.69 -11.28
C ASP A 98 9.01 8.72 -10.73
N LEU A 99 7.93 9.00 -11.47
CA LEU A 99 6.90 9.93 -11.05
C LEU A 99 6.15 9.45 -9.80
N VAL A 100 5.83 8.17 -9.69
CA VAL A 100 5.20 7.60 -8.48
C VAL A 100 6.11 7.73 -7.28
N ILE A 101 7.42 7.47 -7.44
CA ILE A 101 8.40 7.68 -6.37
C ILE A 101 8.46 9.16 -5.98
N GLU A 102 8.55 10.08 -6.94
CA GLU A 102 8.64 11.52 -6.68
C GLU A 102 7.39 12.06 -5.95
N LYS A 103 6.19 11.65 -6.42
CA LYS A 103 4.90 12.14 -5.92
C LYS A 103 4.35 11.37 -4.73
N GLY A 104 4.92 10.21 -4.40
CA GLY A 104 4.43 9.33 -3.34
C GLY A 104 3.38 8.34 -3.83
N HIS A 105 2.31 8.82 -4.45
CA HIS A 105 1.20 7.97 -4.89
C HIS A 105 0.56 8.47 -6.21
N ILE A 106 -0.25 7.61 -6.81
CA ILE A 106 -1.11 7.97 -7.95
C ILE A 106 -2.46 8.47 -7.40
N PRO A 107 -2.97 9.64 -7.84
CA PRO A 107 -4.30 10.08 -7.45
C PRO A 107 -5.36 9.05 -7.86
N CYS A 108 -6.34 8.83 -6.98
CA CYS A 108 -7.39 7.81 -7.12
C CYS A 108 -8.04 7.79 -8.52
N VAL A 109 -8.32 8.98 -9.07
CA VAL A 109 -8.96 9.16 -10.39
C VAL A 109 -8.15 8.59 -11.57
N TYR A 110 -6.84 8.42 -11.43
CA TYR A 110 -5.97 7.88 -12.47
C TYR A 110 -5.64 6.40 -12.26
N ARG A 111 -5.75 5.86 -11.04
CA ARG A 111 -5.50 4.44 -10.75
C ARG A 111 -6.38 3.54 -11.59
N SER A 112 -7.66 3.89 -11.74
CA SER A 112 -8.64 3.11 -12.50
C SER A 112 -8.39 3.04 -14.01
N ASN A 113 -7.49 3.88 -14.53
CA ASN A 113 -7.06 3.83 -15.92
C ASN A 113 -5.65 3.25 -16.04
N LEU A 114 -4.69 3.78 -15.26
CA LEU A 114 -3.27 3.46 -15.42
C LEU A 114 -2.94 2.03 -14.98
N TRP A 115 -3.40 1.61 -13.80
CA TRP A 115 -3.12 0.27 -13.29
C TRP A 115 -3.58 -0.84 -14.25
N PRO A 116 -4.87 -0.95 -14.58
CA PRO A 116 -5.35 -2.07 -15.40
C PRO A 116 -4.75 -2.05 -16.79
N ARG A 117 -4.55 -0.86 -17.37
CA ARG A 117 -4.01 -0.74 -18.72
C ARG A 117 -2.61 -1.31 -18.86
N PHE A 118 -1.71 -1.04 -17.90
CA PHE A 118 -0.37 -1.64 -17.93
C PHE A 118 -0.40 -3.13 -17.64
N ALA A 119 -1.19 -3.54 -16.65
CA ALA A 119 -1.28 -4.94 -16.30
C ALA A 119 -1.81 -5.78 -17.48
N THR A 120 -2.88 -5.33 -18.14
CA THR A 120 -3.49 -6.02 -19.28
C THR A 120 -2.56 -6.06 -20.49
N GLN A 121 -1.73 -5.05 -20.73
CA GLN A 121 -0.70 -5.08 -21.78
C GLN A 121 0.36 -6.17 -21.56
N GLU A 122 0.70 -6.46 -20.30
CA GLU A 122 1.76 -7.42 -19.96
C GLU A 122 1.24 -8.85 -19.81
N VAL A 123 0.07 -9.03 -19.17
CA VAL A 123 -0.45 -10.37 -18.80
C VAL A 123 -1.84 -10.68 -19.37
N GLY A 124 -2.37 -9.87 -20.29
CA GLY A 124 -3.74 -10.01 -20.81
C GLY A 124 -4.01 -11.35 -21.51
N SER A 125 -3.02 -11.93 -22.21
CA SER A 125 -3.15 -13.26 -22.81
C SER A 125 -3.31 -14.36 -21.76
N ASP A 126 -2.54 -14.30 -20.68
CA ASP A 126 -2.64 -15.23 -19.56
C ASP A 126 -4.01 -15.13 -18.89
N VAL A 127 -4.48 -13.91 -18.65
CA VAL A 127 -5.81 -13.63 -18.07
C VAL A 127 -6.91 -14.30 -18.89
N ALA A 128 -6.90 -14.11 -20.21
CA ALA A 128 -7.89 -14.73 -21.10
C ALA A 128 -7.85 -16.26 -21.03
N ASN A 129 -6.65 -16.86 -20.95
CA ASN A 129 -6.49 -18.30 -20.82
C ASN A 129 -7.07 -18.83 -19.50
N PHE A 130 -6.80 -18.18 -18.37
CA PHE A 130 -7.29 -18.61 -17.06
C PHE A 130 -8.80 -18.42 -16.90
N LEU A 131 -9.38 -17.35 -17.46
CA LEU A 131 -10.84 -17.17 -17.48
C LEU A 131 -11.52 -18.23 -18.35
N SER A 132 -10.95 -18.52 -19.52
CA SER A 132 -11.46 -19.59 -20.40
C SER A 132 -11.37 -20.96 -19.74
N PHE A 133 -10.32 -21.21 -18.95
CA PHE A 133 -10.11 -22.47 -18.23
C PHE A 133 -11.26 -22.78 -17.25
N LEU A 134 -11.91 -21.78 -16.65
CA LEU A 134 -13.04 -21.98 -15.72
C LEU A 134 -14.24 -22.70 -16.37
N CYS A 135 -14.37 -22.65 -17.69
CA CYS A 135 -15.41 -23.35 -18.44
C CYS A 135 -14.97 -24.68 -19.05
N THR A 136 -13.83 -25.23 -18.61
CA THR A 136 -13.32 -26.50 -19.12
C THR A 136 -13.75 -27.69 -18.26
N PRO A 137 -13.84 -28.91 -18.84
CA PRO A 137 -14.02 -30.14 -18.06
C PRO A 137 -12.94 -30.33 -16.98
N ALA A 138 -11.71 -29.87 -17.22
CA ALA A 138 -10.62 -29.94 -16.26
C ALA A 138 -10.91 -29.13 -14.99
N PHE A 139 -11.42 -27.89 -15.11
CA PHE A 139 -11.83 -27.12 -13.94
C PHE A 139 -13.06 -27.73 -13.25
N ALA A 140 -14.00 -28.28 -14.01
CA ALA A 140 -15.14 -29.02 -13.43
C ALA A 140 -14.68 -30.20 -12.57
N LYS A 141 -13.61 -30.90 -12.96
CA LYS A 141 -12.97 -31.95 -12.16
C LYS A 141 -12.38 -31.40 -10.86
N ILE A 142 -11.67 -30.26 -10.89
CA ILE A 142 -11.14 -29.57 -9.69
C ILE A 142 -12.25 -29.23 -8.67
N ILE A 143 -13.45 -28.86 -9.12
CA ILE A 143 -14.59 -28.58 -8.23
C ILE A 143 -15.12 -29.85 -7.54
N ARG A 144 -14.97 -31.02 -8.17
CA ARG A 144 -15.51 -32.31 -7.68
C ARG A 144 -14.53 -33.06 -6.82
N ASP A 145 -13.32 -33.20 -7.32
CA ASP A 145 -12.21 -33.76 -6.56
C ASP A 145 -12.01 -32.79 -5.41
N ARG A 146 -12.26 -33.23 -4.17
CA ARG A 146 -12.04 -32.42 -2.98
C ARG A 146 -10.54 -32.07 -2.80
N SER A 147 -9.71 -32.16 -3.83
CA SER A 147 -8.25 -32.07 -3.86
C SER A 147 -7.73 -30.74 -3.33
N ILE A 148 -8.53 -29.68 -3.34
CA ILE A 148 -8.14 -28.43 -2.67
C ILE A 148 -8.19 -28.54 -1.14
N ARG A 149 -8.96 -29.47 -0.57
CA ARG A 149 -8.97 -29.74 0.88
C ARG A 149 -7.63 -30.27 1.40
N ASN A 150 -6.75 -30.79 0.53
CA ASN A 150 -5.42 -31.26 0.93
C ASN A 150 -4.33 -30.17 0.87
N LEU A 151 -4.58 -28.96 0.35
CA LEU A 151 -3.55 -27.91 0.21
C LEU A 151 -3.14 -27.21 1.52
N ASN A 152 -3.91 -27.42 2.60
CA ASN A 152 -3.57 -26.95 3.96
C ASN A 152 -3.22 -28.10 4.93
N GLN A 153 -3.22 -29.35 4.47
CA GLN A 153 -2.96 -30.53 5.30
C GLN A 153 -1.71 -31.33 4.89
N VAL A 154 -0.87 -30.83 3.99
CA VAL A 154 0.53 -31.25 3.93
C VAL A 154 1.31 -30.45 4.97
N SER A 155 1.03 -30.74 6.23
CA SER A 155 2.00 -30.57 7.30
C SER A 155 2.98 -31.71 7.18
N MET A 156 4.24 -31.38 6.96
CA MET A 156 5.44 -32.12 7.37
C MET A 156 5.51 -33.59 6.96
N ASP A 157 6.54 -33.90 6.18
CA ASP A 157 6.91 -35.22 5.67
C ASP A 157 6.08 -35.65 4.46
N ASP A 158 6.68 -35.52 3.28
CA ASP A 158 6.78 -36.60 2.30
C ASP A 158 7.67 -36.11 1.16
N ASP A 159 8.95 -36.45 1.27
CA ASP A 159 9.82 -36.67 0.12
C ASP A 159 9.21 -37.83 -0.68
N GLU A 160 8.52 -37.56 -1.79
CA GLU A 160 8.46 -38.49 -2.93
C GLU A 160 7.86 -37.83 -4.18
N GLU A 161 8.65 -37.84 -5.25
CA GLU A 161 8.24 -37.53 -6.61
C GLU A 161 7.26 -38.60 -7.13
N GLU A 162 5.96 -38.44 -6.90
CA GLU A 162 4.96 -39.15 -7.70
C GLU A 162 4.27 -38.20 -8.69
N GLN A 163 4.76 -38.24 -9.93
CA GLN A 163 3.99 -37.84 -11.10
C GLN A 163 2.74 -38.72 -11.18
N GLN A 164 1.63 -38.28 -10.57
CA GLN A 164 0.33 -38.91 -10.80
C GLN A 164 -0.07 -38.69 -12.26
N GLN A 165 0.20 -39.69 -13.09
CA GLN A 165 -0.45 -39.87 -14.38
C GLN A 165 -1.95 -39.93 -14.15
N ILE A 166 -2.67 -39.00 -14.76
CA ILE A 166 -4.14 -38.97 -14.72
C ILE A 166 -4.63 -40.23 -15.43
N GLU A 167 -5.15 -41.20 -14.67
CA GLU A 167 -5.92 -42.33 -15.21
C GLU A 167 -7.10 -41.80 -16.05
N VAL A 168 -7.14 -42.24 -17.30
CA VAL A 168 -8.26 -42.00 -18.22
C VAL A 168 -9.39 -42.93 -17.80
N VAL A 169 -10.35 -42.40 -17.04
CA VAL A 169 -11.61 -43.07 -16.72
C VAL A 169 -12.71 -42.42 -17.56
N ASP A 170 -13.54 -43.27 -18.16
CA ASP A 170 -14.57 -42.99 -19.17
C ASP A 170 -15.23 -41.60 -19.09
N GLU A 171 -15.22 -40.91 -20.25
CA GLU A 171 -15.90 -39.63 -20.49
C GLU A 171 -17.41 -39.78 -20.33
N ILE A 172 -17.92 -39.59 -19.11
CA ILE A 172 -19.27 -39.06 -18.97
C ILE A 172 -19.21 -37.65 -19.54
N GLN A 173 -19.79 -37.45 -20.74
CA GLN A 173 -20.02 -36.13 -21.32
C GLN A 173 -20.97 -35.34 -20.42
N GLU A 174 -20.44 -34.78 -19.35
CA GLU A 174 -21.18 -33.89 -18.49
C GLU A 174 -21.31 -32.54 -19.15
N ILE A 175 -22.53 -32.02 -19.04
CA ILE A 175 -22.88 -30.67 -19.44
C ILE A 175 -22.12 -29.73 -18.50
N VAL A 176 -20.91 -29.33 -18.91
CA VAL A 176 -20.18 -28.25 -18.24
C VAL A 176 -21.06 -27.00 -18.37
N PRO A 177 -21.41 -26.34 -17.26
CA PRO A 177 -22.11 -25.07 -17.31
C PRO A 177 -21.35 -24.12 -18.25
N LYS A 178 -22.06 -23.54 -19.22
CA LYS A 178 -21.44 -22.61 -20.18
C LYS A 178 -21.01 -21.28 -19.53
N ASN A 179 -21.42 -21.03 -18.30
CA ASN A 179 -21.21 -19.78 -17.60
C ASN A 179 -20.01 -19.87 -16.65
N GLN A 180 -18.99 -19.03 -16.88
CA GLN A 180 -17.78 -18.92 -16.06
C GLN A 180 -18.11 -18.56 -14.62
N GLU A 181 -19.04 -17.62 -14.43
CA GLU A 181 -19.46 -17.11 -13.13
C GLU A 181 -20.05 -18.23 -12.25
N ASP A 182 -20.92 -19.06 -12.82
CA ASP A 182 -21.54 -20.18 -12.10
C ASP A 182 -20.49 -21.21 -11.64
N MET A 183 -19.45 -21.43 -12.46
CA MET A 183 -18.37 -22.37 -12.14
C MET A 183 -17.49 -21.83 -11.01
N ALA A 184 -17.10 -20.57 -11.08
CA ALA A 184 -16.33 -19.91 -10.03
C ALA A 184 -17.11 -19.81 -8.71
N LEU A 185 -18.41 -19.48 -8.78
CA LEU A 185 -19.27 -19.43 -7.61
C LEU A 185 -19.36 -20.80 -6.92
N LYS A 186 -19.60 -21.87 -7.69
CA LYS A 186 -19.60 -23.25 -7.16
C LYS A 186 -18.26 -23.62 -6.52
N PHE A 187 -17.16 -23.22 -7.14
CA PHE A 187 -15.82 -23.42 -6.59
C PHE A 187 -15.65 -22.74 -5.23
N VAL A 188 -15.99 -21.47 -5.11
CA VAL A 188 -15.87 -20.72 -3.85
C VAL A 188 -16.80 -21.26 -2.78
N LEU A 189 -18.09 -21.50 -3.09
CA LEU A 189 -19.08 -21.99 -2.12
C LEU A 189 -18.73 -23.38 -1.57
N ARG A 190 -18.04 -24.22 -2.33
CA ARG A 190 -17.55 -25.53 -1.86
C ARG A 190 -16.28 -25.44 -0.99
N ASN A 191 -15.56 -24.32 -1.07
CA ASN A 191 -14.33 -24.06 -0.34
C ASN A 191 -14.59 -23.10 0.83
N LYS A 192 -14.98 -23.66 2.00
CA LYS A 192 -15.34 -22.89 3.21
C LYS A 192 -14.29 -21.86 3.63
N LEU A 193 -13.00 -22.16 3.49
CA LEU A 193 -11.92 -21.22 3.83
C LEU A 193 -11.98 -19.98 2.94
N ILE A 194 -12.08 -20.18 1.62
CA ILE A 194 -12.14 -19.09 0.63
C ILE A 194 -13.40 -18.25 0.86
N LEU A 195 -14.55 -18.90 1.03
CA LEU A 195 -15.81 -18.20 1.30
C LEU A 195 -15.76 -17.36 2.58
N ASN A 196 -15.23 -17.93 3.67
CA ASN A 196 -15.10 -17.22 4.94
C ASN A 196 -14.12 -16.05 4.85
N ASP A 197 -13.05 -16.18 4.07
CA ASP A 197 -12.11 -15.09 3.84
C ASP A 197 -12.71 -13.98 2.97
N ILE A 198 -13.44 -14.32 1.91
CA ILE A 198 -14.16 -13.34 1.08
C ILE A 198 -15.18 -12.57 1.93
N ASN A 199 -15.99 -13.25 2.74
CA ASN A 199 -16.96 -12.60 3.62
C ASN A 199 -16.32 -11.69 4.68
N ARG A 200 -15.03 -11.91 5.01
CA ARG A 200 -14.25 -11.03 5.91
C ARG A 200 -13.46 -9.96 5.17
N THR A 201 -13.31 -10.07 3.86
CA THR A 201 -12.50 -9.16 3.04
C THR A 201 -13.18 -7.80 2.97
N LEU A 202 -12.45 -6.77 3.43
CA LEU A 202 -12.96 -5.39 3.49
C LEU A 202 -14.32 -5.32 4.20
N SER A 203 -14.51 -6.12 5.25
CA SER A 203 -15.81 -6.33 5.94
C SER A 203 -16.53 -5.04 6.36
N LYS A 204 -15.81 -3.95 6.59
CA LYS A 204 -16.38 -2.62 6.88
C LYS A 204 -17.23 -2.06 5.73
N THR A 205 -16.95 -2.43 4.48
CA THR A 205 -17.70 -1.96 3.29
C THR A 205 -18.81 -2.92 2.89
N ALA A 206 -18.72 -4.20 3.32
CA ALA A 206 -19.61 -5.29 2.98
C ALA A 206 -19.82 -5.51 1.46
N LEU A 207 -18.96 -4.96 0.59
CA LEU A 207 -19.14 -4.95 -0.87
C LEU A 207 -19.04 -6.33 -1.52
N PHE A 208 -18.38 -7.28 -0.86
CA PHE A 208 -18.07 -8.61 -1.38
C PHE A 208 -18.77 -9.73 -0.62
N CYS A 209 -19.82 -9.42 0.15
CA CYS A 209 -20.63 -10.45 0.78
C CYS A 209 -21.45 -11.20 -0.29
N GLU A 210 -21.83 -12.45 -0.01
CA GLU A 210 -22.50 -13.37 -0.96
C GLU A 210 -23.71 -12.76 -1.72
N ASN A 211 -24.45 -11.85 -1.08
CA ASN A 211 -25.62 -11.20 -1.65
C ASN A 211 -25.33 -9.91 -2.45
N GLN A 212 -24.06 -9.57 -2.67
CA GLN A 212 -23.67 -8.32 -3.31
C GLN A 212 -23.29 -8.51 -4.78
N PRO A 213 -23.49 -7.50 -5.65
CA PRO A 213 -23.18 -7.61 -7.07
C PRO A 213 -21.72 -7.92 -7.40
N LEU A 214 -20.77 -7.51 -6.53
CA LEU A 214 -19.34 -7.75 -6.76
C LEU A 214 -18.87 -9.12 -6.29
N PHE A 215 -19.70 -9.88 -5.55
CA PHE A 215 -19.30 -11.19 -5.03
C PHE A 215 -19.06 -12.23 -6.14
N PRO A 216 -19.95 -12.40 -7.14
CA PRO A 216 -19.69 -13.35 -8.24
C PRO A 216 -18.42 -13.00 -9.01
N VAL A 217 -18.20 -11.70 -9.27
CA VAL A 217 -17.01 -11.20 -9.97
C VAL A 217 -15.74 -11.49 -9.17
N LEU A 218 -15.76 -11.26 -7.85
CA LEU A 218 -14.63 -11.61 -6.98
C LEU A 218 -14.38 -13.13 -6.95
N CYS A 219 -15.44 -13.94 -7.00
CA CYS A 219 -15.29 -15.40 -7.05
C CYS A 219 -14.52 -15.83 -8.30
N GLU A 220 -14.78 -15.22 -9.47
CA GLU A 220 -14.03 -15.49 -10.70
C GLU A 220 -12.55 -15.12 -10.55
N VAL A 221 -12.26 -13.90 -10.08
CA VAL A 221 -10.89 -13.41 -9.90
C VAL A 221 -10.11 -14.31 -8.92
N VAL A 222 -10.69 -14.64 -7.77
CA VAL A 222 -10.08 -15.52 -6.77
C VAL A 222 -9.89 -16.93 -7.31
N SER A 223 -10.89 -17.49 -8.01
CA SER A 223 -10.78 -18.84 -8.60
C SER A 223 -9.64 -18.92 -9.61
N CYS A 224 -9.53 -17.94 -10.51
CA CYS A 224 -8.44 -17.87 -11.47
C CYS A 224 -7.07 -17.73 -10.78
N ALA A 225 -6.96 -16.88 -9.76
CA ALA A 225 -5.72 -16.75 -8.98
C ALA A 225 -5.33 -18.06 -8.30
N VAL A 226 -6.28 -18.75 -7.66
CA VAL A 226 -6.03 -20.04 -6.99
C VAL A 226 -5.59 -21.11 -8.00
N VAL A 227 -6.25 -21.18 -9.15
CA VAL A 227 -5.89 -22.14 -10.21
C VAL A 227 -4.50 -21.84 -10.76
N ARG A 228 -4.17 -20.57 -11.04
CA ARG A 228 -2.85 -20.16 -11.54
C ARG A 228 -1.71 -20.64 -10.66
N TYR A 229 -1.89 -20.55 -9.35
CA TYR A 229 -0.86 -20.93 -8.38
C TYR A 229 -1.04 -22.33 -7.79
N ASN A 230 -2.09 -23.05 -8.20
CA ASN A 230 -2.53 -24.31 -7.60
C ASN A 230 -2.58 -24.26 -6.06
N ARG A 231 -2.90 -23.09 -5.49
CA ARG A 231 -2.87 -22.86 -4.04
C ARG A 231 -3.72 -21.68 -3.64
N TYR A 232 -4.36 -21.79 -2.47
CA TYR A 232 -4.98 -20.67 -1.78
C TYR A 232 -4.28 -20.41 -0.45
N VAL A 233 -3.98 -19.15 -0.15
CA VAL A 233 -3.52 -18.72 1.17
C VAL A 233 -4.33 -17.51 1.65
N GLN A 234 -4.60 -17.46 2.95
CA GLN A 234 -5.35 -16.37 3.57
C GLN A 234 -4.67 -15.03 3.33
N GLY A 235 -5.40 -14.10 2.73
CA GLY A 235 -4.88 -12.81 2.26
C GLY A 235 -5.07 -12.61 0.76
N LEU A 236 -5.05 -13.68 -0.03
CA LEU A 236 -5.21 -13.59 -1.49
C LEU A 236 -6.55 -12.94 -1.89
N SER A 237 -7.63 -13.24 -1.17
CA SER A 237 -8.95 -12.62 -1.38
C SER A 237 -8.93 -11.10 -1.18
N VAL A 238 -8.11 -10.60 -0.24
CA VAL A 238 -7.92 -9.17 0.00
C VAL A 238 -7.22 -8.51 -1.18
N THR A 239 -6.13 -9.10 -1.66
CA THR A 239 -5.42 -8.64 -2.86
C THR A 239 -6.35 -8.59 -4.08
N CYS A 240 -7.15 -9.64 -4.29
CA CYS A 240 -8.12 -9.72 -5.39
C CYS A 240 -9.20 -8.64 -5.29
N ALA A 241 -9.79 -8.47 -4.10
CA ALA A 241 -10.84 -7.47 -3.87
C ALA A 241 -10.33 -6.04 -4.07
N LEU A 242 -9.12 -5.73 -3.59
CA LEU A 242 -8.50 -4.42 -3.78
C LEU A 242 -8.24 -4.10 -5.25
N CYS A 243 -7.71 -5.06 -6.02
CA CYS A 243 -7.53 -4.88 -7.46
C CYS A 243 -8.89 -4.66 -8.16
N LEU A 244 -9.92 -5.41 -7.76
CA LEU A 244 -11.25 -5.30 -8.34
C LEU A 244 -11.92 -3.94 -8.08
N LEU A 245 -11.70 -3.31 -6.93
CA LEU A 245 -12.29 -1.99 -6.61
C LEU A 245 -11.87 -0.87 -7.57
N PHE A 246 -10.70 -0.99 -8.21
CA PHE A 246 -10.16 0.02 -9.11
C PHE A 246 -10.24 -0.40 -10.58
N CYS A 247 -10.88 -1.53 -10.89
CA CYS A 247 -11.00 -2.04 -12.25
C CYS A 247 -12.43 -1.96 -12.76
N SER A 248 -12.58 -1.69 -14.06
CA SER A 248 -13.89 -1.69 -14.72
C SER A 248 -14.36 -3.10 -15.10
N THR A 249 -13.42 -4.03 -15.23
CA THR A 249 -13.68 -5.42 -15.67
C THR A 249 -12.94 -6.42 -14.77
N LYS A 250 -13.37 -7.68 -14.79
CA LYS A 250 -12.69 -8.77 -14.07
C LYS A 250 -11.35 -9.12 -14.71
N GLU A 251 -11.24 -8.97 -16.03
CA GLU A 251 -10.03 -9.16 -16.82
C GLU A 251 -8.94 -8.20 -16.33
N ASP A 252 -9.29 -6.92 -16.19
CA ASP A 252 -8.41 -5.87 -15.66
C ASP A 252 -7.99 -6.15 -14.21
N ALA A 253 -8.94 -6.58 -13.37
CA ALA A 253 -8.66 -6.95 -11.99
C ALA A 253 -7.70 -8.14 -11.91
N LEU A 254 -7.94 -9.18 -12.71
CA LEU A 254 -7.11 -10.37 -12.75
C LEU A 254 -5.72 -10.07 -13.30
N ALA A 255 -5.63 -9.20 -14.31
CA ALA A 255 -4.35 -8.73 -14.84
C ALA A 255 -3.52 -8.08 -13.74
N LEU A 256 -4.13 -7.20 -12.94
CA LEU A 256 -3.42 -6.57 -11.81
C LEU A 256 -3.01 -7.58 -10.74
N VAL A 257 -3.90 -8.52 -10.39
CA VAL A 257 -3.56 -9.59 -9.44
C VAL A 257 -2.34 -10.36 -9.94
N PHE A 258 -2.36 -10.85 -11.18
CA PHE A 258 -1.23 -11.60 -11.76
C PHE A 258 0.04 -10.75 -11.81
N ARG A 259 -0.08 -9.47 -12.15
CA ARG A 259 1.04 -8.54 -12.19
C ARG A 259 1.71 -8.34 -10.84
N ILE A 260 0.95 -8.27 -9.75
CA ILE A 260 1.50 -8.10 -8.39
C ILE A 260 2.06 -9.44 -7.89
N THR A 261 1.31 -10.52 -8.12
CA THR A 261 1.60 -11.85 -7.58
C THR A 261 2.61 -12.65 -8.41
N GLN A 262 3.06 -12.14 -9.56
CA GLN A 262 4.19 -12.71 -10.31
C GLN A 262 5.56 -12.41 -9.67
N SER A 263 5.61 -11.51 -8.68
CA SER A 263 6.83 -11.28 -7.91
C SER A 263 7.31 -12.59 -7.29
N ARG A 264 8.61 -12.89 -7.45
CA ARG A 264 9.24 -14.06 -6.84
C ARG A 264 9.12 -14.05 -5.33
N ILE A 265 9.10 -12.87 -4.72
CA ILE A 265 8.87 -12.71 -3.28
C ILE A 265 7.49 -13.22 -2.94
N TYR A 266 6.46 -12.73 -3.62
CA TYR A 266 5.10 -13.21 -3.40
C TYR A 266 4.99 -14.73 -3.58
N GLN A 267 5.56 -15.27 -4.65
CA GLN A 267 5.54 -16.71 -4.95
C GLN A 267 6.29 -17.53 -3.90
N ASN A 268 7.44 -17.07 -3.42
CA ASN A 268 8.21 -17.76 -2.38
C ASN A 268 7.50 -17.75 -1.03
N PHE A 269 6.82 -16.65 -0.69
CA PHE A 269 5.95 -16.61 0.47
C PHE A 269 4.72 -17.52 0.31
N LEU A 270 4.20 -17.66 -0.91
CA LEU A 270 3.08 -18.55 -1.21
C LEU A 270 3.46 -20.04 -1.02
N LYS A 271 4.73 -20.41 -1.20
CA LYS A 271 5.23 -21.77 -0.91
C LYS A 271 5.18 -22.11 0.59
N MET A 272 5.17 -21.12 1.49
CA MET A 272 5.16 -21.31 2.95
C MET A 272 6.32 -22.17 3.47
N ASN A 273 7.45 -22.18 2.76
CA ASN A 273 8.66 -22.87 3.22
C ASN A 273 9.29 -22.09 4.40
N ALA A 274 9.44 -22.75 5.55
CA ALA A 274 9.88 -22.10 6.78
C ALA A 274 11.29 -21.51 6.68
N GLU A 275 12.22 -22.19 6.00
CA GLU A 275 13.59 -21.73 5.81
C GLU A 275 13.63 -20.48 4.92
N THR A 276 12.94 -20.52 3.78
CA THR A 276 12.77 -19.38 2.89
C THR A 276 12.19 -18.18 3.64
N LEU A 277 11.06 -18.36 4.34
CA LEU A 277 10.41 -17.29 5.11
C LEU A 277 11.34 -16.68 6.16
N ASN A 278 12.14 -17.51 6.85
CA ASN A 278 13.11 -17.05 7.84
C ASN A 278 14.24 -16.23 7.18
N ILE A 279 14.78 -16.67 6.05
CA ILE A 279 15.81 -15.93 5.30
C ILE A 279 15.30 -14.54 4.88
N TYR A 280 14.10 -14.48 4.30
CA TYR A 280 13.50 -13.19 3.91
C TYR A 280 13.28 -12.28 5.12
N SER A 281 12.73 -12.82 6.21
CA SER A 281 12.44 -12.03 7.41
C SER A 281 13.71 -11.50 8.06
N GLN A 282 14.77 -12.32 8.16
CA GLN A 282 16.09 -11.88 8.63
C GLN A 282 16.71 -10.81 7.74
N ALA A 283 16.63 -10.98 6.41
CA ALA A 283 17.18 -10.02 5.47
C ALA A 283 16.45 -8.67 5.55
N VAL A 284 15.11 -8.68 5.59
CA VAL A 284 14.28 -7.48 5.77
C VAL A 284 14.64 -6.79 7.09
N TYR A 285 14.64 -7.52 8.21
CA TYR A 285 14.95 -6.95 9.52
C TYR A 285 16.35 -6.32 9.56
N LYS A 286 17.36 -7.02 9.05
CA LYS A 286 18.73 -6.52 9.00
C LYS A 286 18.82 -5.22 8.22
N GLN A 287 18.11 -5.09 7.09
CA GLN A 287 18.11 -3.84 6.34
C GLN A 287 17.32 -2.73 7.02
N VAL A 288 16.22 -3.04 7.70
CA VAL A 288 15.53 -2.04 8.53
C VAL A 288 16.51 -1.45 9.54
N ILE A 289 17.24 -2.27 10.28
CA ILE A 289 18.26 -1.80 11.23
C ILE A 289 19.39 -1.02 10.54
N ASN A 290 19.89 -1.49 9.39
CA ASN A 290 20.96 -0.79 8.67
C ASN A 290 20.52 0.60 8.21
N ILE A 291 19.32 0.72 7.64
CA ILE A 291 18.76 1.97 7.14
C ILE A 291 18.54 2.94 8.29
N LEU A 292 17.93 2.49 9.38
CA LEU A 292 17.68 3.33 10.55
C LEU A 292 18.99 3.82 11.21
N ASN A 293 20.10 3.07 11.05
CA ASN A 293 21.43 3.47 11.52
C ASN A 293 22.21 4.39 10.56
N THR A 294 21.65 4.71 9.38
CA THR A 294 22.29 5.67 8.46
C THR A 294 22.17 7.10 8.99
N LYS A 295 23.20 7.92 8.76
CA LYS A 295 23.21 9.32 9.22
C LYS A 295 22.09 10.13 8.58
N GLU A 296 21.75 9.80 7.35
CA GLU A 296 20.70 10.43 6.55
C GLU A 296 19.35 10.25 7.22
N VAL A 297 18.98 9.01 7.57
CA VAL A 297 17.70 8.70 8.25
C VAL A 297 17.67 9.27 9.65
N GLN A 298 18.75 9.10 10.43
CA GLN A 298 18.82 9.65 11.79
C GLN A 298 18.67 11.17 11.82
N LYS A 299 19.30 11.87 10.88
CA LYS A 299 19.19 13.33 10.76
C LYS A 299 17.79 13.75 10.31
N HIS A 300 17.22 13.04 9.34
CA HIS A 300 15.90 13.35 8.77
C HIS A 300 14.79 13.23 9.82
N TYR A 301 14.76 12.09 10.53
CA TYR A 301 13.73 11.79 11.54
C TYR A 301 14.15 12.18 12.97
N LYS A 302 15.31 12.81 13.15
CA LYS A 302 15.86 13.24 14.45
C LYS A 302 15.99 12.09 15.47
N ILE A 303 16.31 10.90 14.98
CA ILE A 303 16.54 9.70 15.80
C ILE A 303 17.89 9.85 16.49
N LYS A 304 17.92 9.75 17.83
CA LYS A 304 19.16 9.92 18.60
C LYS A 304 19.99 8.64 18.66
N GLU A 305 19.37 7.53 19.03
CA GLU A 305 20.00 6.22 19.13
C GLU A 305 18.92 5.15 19.04
N ILE A 306 19.25 4.03 18.39
CA ILE A 306 18.34 2.89 18.24
C ILE A 306 18.85 1.78 19.14
N ASN A 307 18.00 1.35 20.08
CA ASN A 307 18.32 0.23 20.95
C ASN A 307 18.18 -1.10 20.19
N VAL A 308 19.20 -1.46 19.40
CA VAL A 308 19.19 -2.67 18.58
C VAL A 308 19.02 -3.94 19.42
N ALA A 309 19.53 -3.96 20.66
CA ALA A 309 19.36 -5.10 21.56
C ALA A 309 17.88 -5.33 21.91
N GLU A 310 17.16 -4.26 22.28
CA GLU A 310 15.72 -4.32 22.57
C GLU A 310 14.88 -4.70 21.36
N LEU A 311 15.21 -4.16 20.18
CA LEU A 311 14.53 -4.54 18.93
C LEU A 311 14.77 -6.01 18.57
N ASN A 312 15.99 -6.51 18.77
CA ASN A 312 16.33 -7.91 18.48
C ASN A 312 15.58 -8.88 19.40
N GLU A 313 15.46 -8.53 20.69
CA GLU A 313 14.82 -9.38 21.69
C GLU A 313 13.30 -9.41 21.52
N ASN A 314 12.68 -8.26 21.21
CA ASN A 314 11.22 -8.12 21.27
C ASN A 314 10.55 -8.01 19.88
N VAL A 315 11.14 -7.24 18.96
CA VAL A 315 10.49 -6.85 17.70
C VAL A 315 10.74 -7.85 16.59
N PHE A 316 11.95 -8.42 16.50
CA PHE A 316 12.35 -9.33 15.42
C PHE A 316 11.36 -10.49 15.23
N GLN A 317 10.98 -11.18 16.32
CA GLN A 317 10.09 -12.34 16.25
C GLN A 317 8.69 -11.98 15.74
N VAL A 318 8.13 -10.86 16.23
CA VAL A 318 6.82 -10.37 15.81
C VAL A 318 6.86 -9.91 14.34
N MET A 319 7.95 -9.27 13.95
CA MET A 319 8.19 -8.88 12.57
C MET A 319 8.13 -10.11 11.65
N CYS A 320 8.91 -11.16 11.92
CA CYS A 320 8.93 -12.40 11.14
C CYS A 320 7.54 -13.01 10.93
N ALA A 321 6.70 -13.03 11.97
CA ALA A 321 5.34 -13.54 11.85
C ALA A 321 4.45 -12.63 10.98
N SER A 322 4.62 -11.32 11.09
CA SER A 322 3.80 -10.34 10.36
C SER A 322 4.18 -10.21 8.86
N VAL A 323 5.43 -10.42 8.45
CA VAL A 323 5.87 -10.24 7.04
C VAL A 323 4.99 -11.09 6.11
N THR A 324 4.74 -12.34 6.47
CA THR A 324 3.92 -13.28 5.68
C THR A 324 2.51 -12.75 5.43
N GLY A 325 1.89 -12.17 6.46
CA GLY A 325 0.56 -11.58 6.33
C GLY A 325 0.53 -10.36 5.41
N LEU A 326 1.58 -9.52 5.45
CA LEU A 326 1.69 -8.35 4.57
C LEU A 326 1.89 -8.78 3.12
N VAL A 327 2.85 -9.67 2.85
CA VAL A 327 3.16 -10.13 1.49
C VAL A 327 1.94 -10.77 0.83
N LEU A 328 1.32 -11.75 1.51
CA LEU A 328 0.22 -12.54 0.93
C LEU A 328 -1.11 -11.78 0.82
N SER A 329 -1.23 -10.62 1.46
CA SER A 329 -2.38 -9.72 1.30
C SER A 329 -2.09 -8.50 0.42
N GLY A 330 -0.92 -8.41 -0.20
CA GLY A 330 -0.51 -7.23 -0.94
C GLY A 330 -0.56 -5.96 -0.08
N PHE A 331 -0.16 -6.08 1.20
CA PHE A 331 -0.27 -5.09 2.27
C PHE A 331 -1.70 -4.76 2.75
N GLY A 332 -2.74 -5.41 2.19
CA GLY A 332 -4.14 -5.12 2.50
C GLY A 332 -4.56 -5.39 3.95
N LYS A 333 -3.86 -6.26 4.69
CA LYS A 333 -4.12 -6.45 6.12
C LYS A 333 -3.83 -5.19 6.96
N ALA A 334 -2.85 -4.40 6.55
CA ALA A 334 -2.50 -3.13 7.20
C ALA A 334 -3.26 -1.93 6.62
N GLY A 335 -4.28 -2.15 5.79
CA GLY A 335 -5.18 -1.11 5.29
C GLY A 335 -5.25 -1.05 3.76
N ALA A 336 -6.42 -0.62 3.26
CA ALA A 336 -6.65 -0.48 1.82
C ALA A 336 -5.78 0.61 1.19
N GLU A 337 -5.52 1.71 1.90
CA GLU A 337 -4.69 2.81 1.41
C GLU A 337 -3.24 2.39 1.20
N LEU A 338 -2.66 1.68 2.18
CA LEU A 338 -1.31 1.12 2.05
C LEU A 338 -1.21 0.11 0.90
N ALA A 339 -2.24 -0.72 0.72
CA ALA A 339 -2.25 -1.66 -0.39
C ALA A 339 -2.36 -0.94 -1.74
N CYS A 340 -3.19 0.10 -1.86
CA CYS A 340 -3.21 0.92 -3.06
C CYS A 340 -1.84 1.56 -3.34
N LEU A 341 -1.17 2.07 -2.30
CA LEU A 341 0.17 2.60 -2.42
C LEU A 341 1.18 1.53 -2.88
N ALA A 342 1.09 0.32 -2.33
CA ALA A 342 1.91 -0.80 -2.79
C ALA A 342 1.67 -1.12 -4.27
N ILE A 343 0.41 -1.10 -4.74
CA ILE A 343 0.09 -1.30 -6.15
C ILE A 343 0.67 -0.16 -7.01
N ASP A 344 0.58 1.10 -6.57
CA ASP A 344 1.19 2.23 -7.27
C ASP A 344 2.69 1.98 -7.55
N TYR A 345 3.43 1.50 -6.54
CA TYR A 345 4.85 1.20 -6.68
C TYR A 345 5.17 -0.07 -7.46
N LEU A 346 4.30 -1.08 -7.47
CA LEU A 346 4.58 -2.39 -8.08
C LEU A 346 4.08 -2.49 -9.53
N CYS A 347 2.93 -1.89 -9.84
CA CYS A 347 2.20 -2.13 -11.09
C CYS A 347 3.00 -1.79 -12.34
N PHE A 348 3.87 -0.77 -12.28
CA PHE A 348 4.69 -0.37 -13.40
C PHE A 348 6.08 -1.01 -13.43
N CYS A 349 6.50 -1.82 -12.45
CA CYS A 349 7.88 -2.32 -12.38
C CYS A 349 8.20 -3.51 -13.29
N ASP A 350 9.30 -3.55 -14.04
CA ASP A 350 9.65 -4.80 -14.75
C ASP A 350 9.85 -5.99 -13.78
N GLU A 351 10.02 -7.21 -14.32
CA GLU A 351 10.12 -8.43 -13.50
C GLU A 351 11.25 -8.38 -12.45
N LYS A 352 12.36 -7.68 -12.73
CA LYS A 352 13.46 -7.55 -11.77
C LYS A 352 13.13 -6.48 -10.73
N LEU A 353 12.60 -5.34 -11.20
CA LEU A 353 12.32 -4.18 -10.37
C LEU A 353 11.14 -4.42 -9.43
N ILE A 354 10.15 -5.24 -9.80
CA ILE A 354 8.99 -5.51 -8.94
C ILE A 354 9.42 -6.16 -7.63
N ASN A 355 10.41 -7.07 -7.67
CA ASN A 355 10.95 -7.69 -6.47
C ASN A 355 11.68 -6.68 -5.59
N VAL A 356 12.50 -5.81 -6.20
CA VAL A 356 13.18 -4.72 -5.49
C VAL A 356 12.19 -3.79 -4.80
N ARG A 357 11.15 -3.34 -5.52
CA ARG A 357 10.11 -2.45 -4.95
C ARG A 357 9.33 -3.13 -3.84
N PHE A 358 9.01 -4.42 -3.97
CA PHE A 358 8.31 -5.15 -2.93
C PHE A 358 9.12 -5.20 -1.63
N LEU A 359 10.43 -5.49 -1.72
CA LEU A 359 11.33 -5.46 -0.56
C LEU A 359 11.47 -4.07 0.04
N GLN A 360 11.59 -3.05 -0.81
CA GLN A 360 11.64 -1.65 -0.35
C GLN A 360 10.41 -1.29 0.45
N LEU A 361 9.22 -1.68 -0.01
CA LEU A 361 7.98 -1.46 0.72
C LEU A 361 7.96 -2.17 2.08
N LEU A 362 8.39 -3.44 2.14
CA LEU A 362 8.49 -4.16 3.42
C LEU A 362 9.47 -3.46 4.37
N VAL A 363 10.66 -3.11 3.88
CA VAL A 363 11.68 -2.44 4.69
C VAL A 363 11.21 -1.07 5.16
N CYS A 364 10.62 -0.26 4.28
CA CYS A 364 10.09 1.06 4.63
C CYS A 364 8.92 0.96 5.62
N PHE A 365 8.03 -0.03 5.45
CA PHE A 365 6.93 -0.30 6.38
C PHE A 365 7.45 -0.49 7.82
N TYR A 366 8.40 -1.40 8.02
CA TYR A 366 8.93 -1.66 9.36
C TYR A 366 9.82 -0.51 9.86
N ALA A 367 10.56 0.16 8.98
CA ALA A 367 11.33 1.34 9.36
C ALA A 367 10.42 2.45 9.90
N VAL A 368 9.29 2.74 9.25
CA VAL A 368 8.31 3.73 9.72
C VAL A 368 7.76 3.35 11.09
N LYS A 369 7.36 2.09 11.29
CA LYS A 369 6.86 1.61 12.59
C LYS A 369 7.90 1.72 13.71
N ILE A 370 9.15 1.41 13.42
CA ILE A 370 10.23 1.55 14.41
C ILE A 370 10.58 3.01 14.65
N ILE A 371 10.50 3.89 13.65
CA ILE A 371 10.71 5.32 13.83
C ILE A 371 9.66 5.89 14.77
N ASP A 372 8.38 5.56 14.53
CA ASP A 372 7.28 5.98 15.40
C ASP A 372 7.52 5.54 16.86
N TYR A 373 7.91 4.27 17.05
CA TYR A 373 8.36 3.76 18.33
C TYR A 373 9.51 4.57 18.94
N THR A 374 10.57 4.87 18.17
CA THR A 374 11.71 5.65 18.71
C THR A 374 11.33 7.08 19.10
N MET A 375 10.26 7.63 18.51
CA MET A 375 9.76 8.97 18.82
C MET A 375 8.83 8.99 20.04
N HIS A 376 8.06 7.93 20.25
CA HIS A 376 6.99 7.89 21.26
C HIS A 376 7.29 6.97 22.46
N GLY A 377 8.18 5.99 22.29
CA GLY A 377 8.72 5.14 23.37
C GLY A 377 7.79 4.04 23.87
N ASP A 378 6.76 3.64 23.10
CA ASP A 378 5.79 2.61 23.51
C ASP A 378 6.03 1.28 22.78
N LEU A 379 6.76 0.36 23.43
CA LEU A 379 7.09 -0.94 22.86
C LEU A 379 5.86 -1.86 22.77
N ASP A 380 4.96 -1.80 23.74
CA ASP A 380 3.74 -2.61 23.75
C ASP A 380 2.81 -2.20 22.60
N GLN A 381 2.71 -0.89 22.33
CA GLN A 381 2.02 -0.37 21.16
C GLN A 381 2.65 -0.90 19.86
N LEU A 382 3.97 -0.80 19.70
CA LEU A 382 4.67 -1.31 18.51
C LEU A 382 4.39 -2.80 18.28
N LEU A 383 4.56 -3.63 19.31
CA LEU A 383 4.31 -5.07 19.22
C LEU A 383 2.85 -5.37 18.90
N GLY A 384 1.92 -4.61 19.49
CA GLY A 384 0.48 -4.70 19.20
C GLY A 384 0.16 -4.36 17.74
N GLU A 385 0.76 -3.30 17.22
CA GLU A 385 0.61 -2.85 15.84
C GLU A 385 1.14 -3.86 14.83
N LEU A 386 2.34 -4.40 15.06
CA LEU A 386 2.96 -5.38 14.18
C LEU A 386 2.21 -6.72 14.21
N THR A 387 1.80 -7.17 15.39
CA THR A 387 1.08 -8.44 15.56
C THR A 387 -0.30 -8.40 14.91
N LYS A 388 -1.04 -7.32 15.17
CA LYS A 388 -2.42 -7.16 14.67
C LYS A 388 -2.46 -6.59 13.25
N GLN A 389 -1.32 -6.12 12.74
CA GLN A 389 -1.22 -5.37 11.48
C GLN A 389 -2.24 -4.24 11.47
N LEU A 390 -2.20 -3.41 12.51
CA LEU A 390 -3.12 -2.28 12.64
C LEU A 390 -3.04 -1.38 11.40
N ILE A 391 -4.18 -0.77 11.09
CA ILE A 391 -4.33 0.06 9.89
C ILE A 391 -3.30 1.18 9.95
N PHE A 392 -2.48 1.29 8.90
CA PHE A 392 -1.58 2.40 8.69
C PHE A 392 -2.40 3.70 8.59
N ASP A 393 -2.11 4.67 9.44
CA ASP A 393 -2.81 5.96 9.37
C ASP A 393 -2.21 6.90 8.32
N ASN A 394 -2.87 8.03 8.07
CA ASN A 394 -2.44 8.99 7.05
C ASN A 394 -1.03 9.56 7.30
N GLN A 395 -0.64 9.73 8.56
CA GLN A 395 0.69 10.24 8.90
C GLN A 395 1.75 9.17 8.60
N GLU A 396 1.46 7.91 8.94
CA GLU A 396 2.35 6.79 8.64
C GLU A 396 2.49 6.55 7.12
N ILE A 397 1.40 6.73 6.35
CA ILE A 397 1.45 6.68 4.89
C ILE A 397 2.38 7.76 4.34
N LEU A 398 2.27 9.01 4.82
CA LEU A 398 3.15 10.10 4.40
C LEU A 398 4.62 9.83 4.77
N MET A 399 4.86 9.27 5.96
CA MET A 399 6.20 8.84 6.37
C MET A 399 6.73 7.70 5.49
N LEU A 400 5.87 6.78 5.07
CA LEU A 400 6.26 5.70 4.16
C LEU A 400 6.62 6.21 2.77
N GLU A 401 5.83 7.13 2.21
CA GLU A 401 6.16 7.79 0.93
C GLU A 401 7.48 8.57 1.01
N GLU A 402 7.73 9.25 2.13
CA GLU A 402 8.99 9.94 2.37
C GLU A 402 10.17 8.97 2.52
N MET A 403 9.99 7.88 3.27
CA MET A 403 11.00 6.84 3.42
C MET A 403 11.33 6.18 2.08
N MET A 404 10.31 5.88 1.25
CA MET A 404 10.50 5.35 -0.11
C MET A 404 11.36 6.29 -0.97
N ARG A 405 11.11 7.60 -0.91
CA ARG A 405 11.93 8.62 -1.60
C ARG A 405 13.37 8.67 -1.07
N LEU A 406 13.53 8.65 0.24
CA LEU A 406 14.84 8.69 0.88
C LEU A 406 15.69 7.47 0.48
N VAL A 407 15.06 6.29 0.50
CA VAL A 407 15.65 5.02 0.09
C VAL A 407 16.12 5.04 -1.37
N GLN A 408 15.39 5.72 -2.26
CA GLN A 408 15.81 5.89 -3.66
C GLN A 408 16.89 6.95 -3.86
N ALA A 409 16.86 8.04 -3.09
CA ALA A 409 17.72 9.18 -3.33
C ALA A 409 19.14 9.02 -2.75
N VAL A 410 19.33 8.11 -1.80
CA VAL A 410 20.61 7.95 -1.08
C VAL A 410 21.33 6.68 -1.57
N PRO A 411 22.46 6.79 -2.30
CA PRO A 411 23.16 5.64 -2.87
C PRO A 411 23.52 4.56 -1.85
N GLY A 412 24.00 4.96 -0.66
CA GLY A 412 24.35 4.00 0.40
C GLY A 412 23.16 3.20 0.92
N ILE A 413 21.96 3.77 0.90
CA ILE A 413 20.72 3.06 1.27
C ILE A 413 20.27 2.15 0.12
N GLN A 414 20.40 2.62 -1.12
CA GLN A 414 20.06 1.83 -2.30
C GLN A 414 20.95 0.58 -2.45
N GLU A 415 22.25 0.71 -2.15
CA GLU A 415 23.19 -0.43 -2.10
C GLU A 415 22.75 -1.47 -1.07
N GLN A 416 22.40 -1.04 0.15
CA GLN A 416 21.91 -1.92 1.22
C GLN A 416 20.69 -2.75 0.81
N ILE A 417 19.78 -2.16 0.04
CA ILE A 417 18.58 -2.87 -0.44
C ILE A 417 18.89 -3.77 -1.63
N THR A 418 19.81 -3.35 -2.51
CA THR A 418 20.26 -4.18 -3.63
C THR A 418 20.83 -5.52 -3.13
N VAL A 419 21.50 -5.51 -1.98
CA VAL A 419 21.97 -6.73 -1.30
C VAL A 419 20.84 -7.71 -0.98
N ILE A 420 19.64 -7.25 -0.57
CA ILE A 420 18.50 -8.19 -0.39
C ILE A 420 18.11 -8.81 -1.73
N ASN A 421 18.01 -8.01 -2.79
CA ASN A 421 17.61 -8.53 -4.10
C ASN A 421 18.62 -9.56 -4.64
N GLU A 422 19.92 -9.39 -4.33
CA GLU A 422 20.93 -10.40 -4.65
C GLU A 422 20.81 -11.64 -3.78
N LEU A 423 20.66 -11.50 -2.45
CA LEU A 423 20.44 -12.63 -1.53
C LEU A 423 19.22 -13.47 -1.95
N VAL A 424 18.18 -12.80 -2.43
CA VAL A 424 16.93 -13.41 -2.89
C VAL A 424 17.09 -14.24 -4.17
N ARG A 425 18.09 -13.94 -5.02
CA ARG A 425 18.40 -14.77 -6.20
C ARG A 425 18.93 -16.16 -5.86
N TYR A 426 19.37 -16.38 -4.63
CA TYR A 426 19.97 -17.64 -4.18
C TYR A 426 19.00 -18.53 -3.39
N VAL A 427 17.73 -18.15 -3.25
CA VAL A 427 16.70 -18.89 -2.50
C VAL A 427 15.77 -19.68 -3.43
N ASP A 428 16.17 -19.92 -4.68
CA ASP A 428 15.44 -20.73 -5.66
C ASP A 428 15.87 -22.20 -5.63
#